data_AF-A0A7K0GNQ3-F1
#
_entry.id   AF-A0A7K0GNQ3-F1
#
_cell.length_a   1.000
_cell.length_b   1.000
_cell.length_c   1.000
_cell.angle_alpha   90.00
_cell.angle_beta   90.00
_cell.angle_gamma   90.00
#
_symmetry.space_group_name_H-M   'P 1'
#
loop_
_entity.id
_entity.type
_entity.pdbx_description
1 polymer ?
#
loop_
_entity_poly.entity_id
_entity_poly.type
_entity_poly.pdbx_seq_one_letter_code
_entity_poly.pdbx_strand_id
1 'polypeptide(L)'
;MTSPDPIDLAGRILEKVAELHAAGKKDAAAALRVEMTRDDPALFALVYLRRHLTDTETQRVTLSEVHLAWAEIARQWASSEPRRDAIIAPRSMGKSTWFFLALPMWAAAHGHARFVAAFANSAGQAQAHLMTFKRELDGNRLLREDYPGLTRPMMRRGRPLADSQDMYIAEGRFAFVARGADTGNLGLKIDDTRPDLIVCDDLEPGEGSYSAYQAEQRLTTLLDDILPLNFRANVAIVGTTVMSGSIIDQFRKYHDEQEAAAVRNLDCGSSHVETVAL
;
A
#
# COMPACT_ATOMS: atom_id res chain seq x y z
N MET A 1 -6.96 -20.84 -9.55
CA MET A 1 -8.38 -20.73 -9.11
C MET A 1 -9.22 -20.42 -10.33
N THR A 2 -10.18 -21.26 -10.69
CA THR A 2 -11.19 -20.92 -11.71
C THR A 2 -12.02 -19.76 -11.18
N SER A 3 -12.20 -18.71 -12.00
CA SER A 3 -13.12 -17.61 -11.67
C SER A 3 -14.48 -18.19 -11.27
N PRO A 4 -15.12 -17.72 -10.19
CA PRO A 4 -16.45 -18.17 -9.82
C PRO A 4 -17.42 -18.00 -11.01
N ASP A 5 -18.34 -18.94 -11.15
CA ASP A 5 -19.42 -18.86 -12.15
C ASP A 5 -20.16 -17.52 -11.96
N PRO A 6 -20.31 -16.70 -13.01
CA PRO A 6 -21.04 -15.44 -12.92
C PRO A 6 -22.44 -15.57 -12.31
N ILE A 7 -23.11 -16.72 -12.49
CA ILE A 7 -24.43 -16.98 -11.91
C ILE A 7 -24.34 -17.17 -10.39
N ASP A 8 -23.32 -17.88 -9.92
CA ASP A 8 -23.06 -18.08 -8.49
C ASP A 8 -22.72 -16.75 -7.80
N LEU A 9 -21.89 -15.92 -8.45
CA LEU A 9 -21.55 -14.59 -7.94
C LEU A 9 -22.79 -13.69 -7.81
N ALA A 10 -23.67 -13.70 -8.82
CA ALA A 10 -24.92 -12.95 -8.77
C ALA A 10 -25.84 -13.43 -7.66
N GLY A 11 -25.94 -14.76 -7.45
CA GLY A 11 -26.68 -15.35 -6.34
C GLY A 11 -26.17 -14.87 -4.98
N ARG A 12 -24.86 -14.95 -4.76
CA ARG A 12 -24.20 -14.49 -3.52
C ARG A 12 -24.43 -13.00 -3.25
N ILE A 13 -24.40 -12.16 -4.28
CA ILE A 13 -24.70 -10.72 -4.15
C ILE A 13 -26.15 -10.52 -3.72
N LEU A 14 -27.11 -11.22 -4.34
CA LEU A 14 -28.53 -11.10 -4.02
C LEU A 14 -28.83 -11.52 -2.58
N GLU A 15 -28.27 -12.65 -2.14
CA GLU A 15 -28.37 -13.14 -0.77
C GLU A 15 -27.85 -12.09 0.23
N LYS A 16 -26.66 -11.54 -0.05
CA LYS A 16 -26.05 -10.51 0.80
C LYS A 16 -26.89 -9.23 0.88
N VAL A 17 -27.44 -8.76 -0.24
CA VAL A 17 -28.32 -7.58 -0.25
C VAL A 17 -29.59 -7.84 0.57
N ALA A 18 -30.16 -9.05 0.48
CA ALA A 18 -31.31 -9.44 1.29
C ALA A 18 -30.98 -9.44 2.80
N GLU A 19 -29.82 -9.98 3.19
CA GLU A 19 -29.33 -9.93 4.58
C GLU A 19 -29.19 -8.49 5.09
N LEU A 20 -28.59 -7.60 4.30
CA LEU A 20 -28.38 -6.20 4.67
C LEU A 20 -29.71 -5.45 4.86
N HIS A 21 -30.68 -5.67 3.98
CA HIS A 21 -32.03 -5.14 4.14
C HIS A 21 -32.73 -5.70 5.39
N ALA A 22 -32.61 -7.01 5.63
CA ALA A 22 -33.17 -7.64 6.83
C ALA A 22 -32.54 -7.08 8.13
N ALA A 23 -31.26 -6.74 8.10
CA ALA A 23 -30.55 -6.06 9.19
C ALA A 23 -30.89 -4.56 9.33
N GLY A 24 -31.82 -4.03 8.53
CA GLY A 24 -32.27 -2.64 8.60
C GLY A 24 -31.27 -1.61 8.06
N LYS A 25 -30.31 -2.02 7.23
CA LYS A 25 -29.37 -1.09 6.58
C LYS A 25 -30.12 -0.28 5.51
N LYS A 26 -30.29 1.03 5.76
CA LYS A 26 -31.00 1.95 4.86
C LYS A 26 -30.33 2.12 3.50
N ASP A 27 -29.02 1.92 3.43
CA ASP A 27 -28.25 1.93 2.18
C ASP A 27 -27.50 0.60 2.04
N ALA A 28 -28.20 -0.42 1.54
CA ALA A 28 -27.62 -1.73 1.29
C ALA A 28 -26.53 -1.69 0.21
N ALA A 29 -26.55 -0.72 -0.71
CA ALA A 29 -25.53 -0.59 -1.74
C ALA A 29 -24.20 -0.12 -1.14
N ALA A 30 -24.21 0.89 -0.27
CA ALA A 30 -23.02 1.32 0.48
C ALA A 30 -22.48 0.19 1.36
N ALA A 31 -23.36 -0.46 2.13
CA ALA A 31 -22.95 -1.56 3.00
C ALA A 31 -22.35 -2.74 2.21
N LEU A 32 -22.94 -3.08 1.04
CA LEU A 32 -22.42 -4.12 0.17
C LEU A 32 -21.04 -3.76 -0.38
N ARG A 33 -20.82 -2.52 -0.84
CA ARG A 33 -19.49 -2.08 -1.32
C ARG A 33 -18.44 -2.25 -0.23
N VAL A 34 -18.71 -1.73 0.98
CA VAL A 34 -17.80 -1.81 2.13
C VAL A 34 -17.48 -3.25 2.50
N GLU A 35 -18.48 -4.13 2.48
CA GLU A 35 -18.27 -5.54 2.81
C GLU A 35 -17.47 -6.28 1.74
N MET A 36 -17.83 -6.12 0.46
CA MET A 36 -17.16 -6.81 -0.64
C MET A 36 -15.71 -6.38 -0.82
N THR A 37 -15.38 -5.10 -0.55
CA THR A 37 -14.00 -4.61 -0.72
C THR A 37 -13.11 -4.85 0.49
N ARG A 38 -13.65 -5.33 1.62
CA ARG A 38 -12.93 -5.42 2.89
C ARG A 38 -11.62 -6.19 2.78
N ASP A 39 -11.67 -7.35 2.15
CA ASP A 39 -10.52 -8.25 2.00
C ASP A 39 -10.04 -8.37 0.54
N ASP A 40 -10.47 -7.44 -0.32
CA ASP A 40 -10.12 -7.40 -1.74
C ASP A 40 -9.62 -6.00 -2.15
N PRO A 41 -8.30 -5.75 -2.07
CA PRO A 41 -7.72 -4.46 -2.44
C PRO A 41 -7.90 -4.11 -3.92
N ALA A 42 -7.95 -5.11 -4.81
CA ALA A 42 -8.15 -4.89 -6.24
C ALA A 42 -9.58 -4.43 -6.52
N LEU A 43 -10.56 -5.08 -5.90
CA LEU A 43 -11.95 -4.67 -5.97
C LEU A 43 -12.17 -3.29 -5.34
N PHE A 44 -11.50 -2.99 -4.21
CA PHE A 44 -11.50 -1.64 -3.63
C PHE A 44 -11.03 -0.59 -4.64
N ALA A 45 -9.89 -0.83 -5.29
CA ALA A 45 -9.35 0.08 -6.28
C ALA A 45 -10.29 0.24 -7.49
N LEU A 46 -10.97 -0.82 -7.92
CA LEU A 46 -11.98 -0.76 -8.98
C LEU A 46 -13.22 0.04 -8.59
N VAL A 47 -13.73 -0.15 -7.37
CA VAL A 47 -14.97 0.51 -6.90
C VAL A 47 -14.73 1.99 -6.62
N TYR A 48 -13.68 2.29 -5.85
CA TYR A 48 -13.45 3.64 -5.36
C TYR A 48 -12.50 4.44 -6.25
N LEU A 49 -11.55 3.79 -6.94
CA LEU A 49 -10.45 4.49 -7.63
C LEU A 49 -10.40 4.21 -9.14
N ARG A 50 -11.52 3.74 -9.74
CA ARG A 50 -11.63 3.38 -11.16
C ARG A 50 -10.95 4.35 -12.11
N ARG A 51 -11.06 5.66 -11.86
CA ARG A 51 -10.48 6.72 -12.69
C ARG A 51 -8.96 6.61 -12.84
N HIS A 52 -8.26 6.13 -11.83
CA HIS A 52 -6.82 5.92 -11.83
C HIS A 52 -6.40 4.61 -12.50
N LEU A 53 -7.36 3.71 -12.68
CA LEU A 53 -7.18 2.43 -13.37
C LEU A 53 -7.71 2.47 -14.80
N THR A 54 -8.16 3.63 -15.28
CA THR A 54 -8.75 3.78 -16.61
C THR A 54 -7.79 4.53 -17.49
N ASP A 55 -7.44 3.93 -18.63
CA ASP A 55 -6.66 4.60 -19.66
C ASP A 55 -7.47 5.75 -20.27
N THR A 56 -6.85 6.93 -20.36
CA THR A 56 -7.54 8.16 -20.78
C THR A 56 -7.96 8.15 -22.24
N GLU A 57 -7.23 7.43 -23.10
CA GLU A 57 -7.51 7.39 -24.54
C GLU A 57 -8.60 6.37 -24.88
N THR A 58 -8.45 5.14 -24.37
CA THR A 58 -9.33 4.01 -24.67
C THR A 58 -10.54 3.93 -23.75
N GLN A 59 -10.53 4.64 -22.62
CA GLN A 59 -11.55 4.56 -21.57
C GLN A 59 -11.73 3.16 -20.97
N ARG A 60 -10.75 2.28 -21.18
CA ARG A 60 -10.73 0.90 -20.66
C ARG A 60 -9.96 0.82 -19.36
N VAL A 61 -10.40 -0.09 -18.49
CA VAL A 61 -9.67 -0.41 -17.26
C VAL A 61 -8.39 -1.19 -17.63
N THR A 62 -7.25 -0.78 -17.07
CA THR A 62 -5.90 -1.30 -17.38
C THR A 62 -5.34 -2.24 -16.31
N LEU A 63 -6.21 -2.93 -15.57
CA LEU A 63 -5.78 -3.97 -14.63
C LEU A 63 -5.06 -5.11 -15.36
N SER A 64 -4.05 -5.67 -14.71
CA SER A 64 -3.22 -6.75 -15.22
C SER A 64 -2.75 -7.63 -14.06
N GLU A 65 -2.12 -8.75 -14.37
CA GLU A 65 -1.69 -9.73 -13.36
C GLU A 65 -0.75 -9.14 -12.30
N VAL A 66 0.10 -8.18 -12.67
CA VAL A 66 0.99 -7.52 -11.70
C VAL A 66 0.21 -6.70 -10.67
N HIS A 67 -0.87 -6.04 -11.09
CA HIS A 67 -1.74 -5.29 -10.19
C HIS A 67 -2.47 -6.22 -9.21
N LEU A 68 -2.92 -7.38 -9.70
CA LEU A 68 -3.55 -8.40 -8.86
C LEU A 68 -2.53 -8.99 -7.87
N ALA A 69 -1.28 -9.22 -8.31
CA ALA A 69 -0.21 -9.67 -7.42
C ALA A 69 0.09 -8.66 -6.31
N TRP A 70 0.12 -7.36 -6.61
CA TRP A 70 0.29 -6.32 -5.59
C TRP A 70 -0.89 -6.24 -4.61
N ALA A 71 -2.12 -6.42 -5.11
CA ALA A 71 -3.30 -6.51 -4.25
C ALA A 71 -3.22 -7.72 -3.32
N GLU A 72 -2.77 -8.87 -3.82
CA GLU A 72 -2.59 -10.09 -3.02
C GLU A 72 -1.51 -9.93 -1.94
N ILE A 73 -0.40 -9.24 -2.24
CA ILE A 73 0.60 -8.86 -1.23
C ILE A 73 -0.03 -7.96 -0.17
N ALA A 74 -0.72 -6.90 -0.59
CA ALA A 74 -1.33 -5.94 0.33
C ALA A 74 -2.44 -6.54 1.20
N ARG A 75 -3.16 -7.55 0.71
CA ARG A 75 -4.18 -8.27 1.49
C ARG A 75 -3.60 -8.85 2.78
N GLN A 76 -2.31 -9.22 2.79
CA GLN A 76 -1.64 -9.77 3.96
C GLN A 76 -1.44 -8.71 5.07
N TRP A 77 -1.53 -7.42 4.75
CA TRP A 77 -1.44 -6.34 5.75
C TRP A 77 -2.59 -6.36 6.76
N ALA A 78 -3.71 -7.02 6.43
CA ALA A 78 -4.82 -7.25 7.36
C ALA A 78 -4.52 -8.30 8.45
N SER A 79 -3.41 -9.05 8.32
CA SER A 79 -3.03 -10.07 9.28
C SER A 79 -2.28 -9.49 10.49
N SER A 80 -2.22 -10.24 11.58
CA SER A 80 -1.47 -9.85 12.79
C SER A 80 0.04 -10.09 12.67
N GLU A 81 0.47 -10.84 11.66
CA GLU A 81 1.88 -11.15 11.42
C GLU A 81 2.47 -10.06 10.50
N PRO A 82 3.53 -9.36 10.93
CA PRO A 82 4.15 -8.34 10.08
C PRO A 82 4.69 -8.97 8.80
N ARG A 83 4.46 -8.31 7.67
CA ARG A 83 5.02 -8.69 6.37
C ARG A 83 6.01 -7.65 5.88
N ARG A 84 7.05 -8.10 5.20
CA ARG A 84 8.11 -7.24 4.66
C ARG A 84 8.43 -7.67 3.25
N ASP A 85 7.88 -6.94 2.28
CA ASP A 85 7.94 -7.30 0.88
C ASP A 85 8.85 -6.32 0.12
N ALA A 86 9.79 -6.88 -0.64
CA ALA A 86 10.57 -6.13 -1.64
C ALA A 86 10.08 -6.51 -3.03
N ILE A 87 9.61 -5.52 -3.79
CA ILE A 87 8.86 -5.70 -5.03
C ILE A 87 9.60 -5.01 -6.16
N ILE A 88 10.13 -5.82 -7.08
CA ILE A 88 10.71 -5.33 -8.32
C ILE A 88 9.58 -5.09 -9.31
N ALA A 89 9.32 -3.82 -9.60
CA ALA A 89 8.18 -3.42 -10.41
C ALA A 89 8.66 -2.60 -11.63
N PRO A 90 8.27 -2.96 -12.88
CA PRO A 90 8.69 -2.24 -14.06
C PRO A 90 8.29 -0.75 -14.08
N ARG A 91 8.95 0.04 -14.93
CA ARG A 91 8.51 1.42 -15.21
C ARG A 91 7.16 1.40 -15.93
N SER A 92 6.42 2.50 -15.77
CA SER A 92 5.13 2.71 -16.46
C SER A 92 4.00 1.73 -16.11
N MET A 93 4.06 1.09 -14.93
CA MET A 93 3.00 0.19 -14.40
C MET A 93 2.14 0.84 -13.31
N GLY A 94 2.17 2.16 -13.15
CA GLY A 94 1.35 2.84 -12.14
C GLY A 94 1.70 2.50 -10.68
N LYS A 95 2.95 2.15 -10.37
CA LYS A 95 3.40 1.76 -9.02
C LYS A 95 2.95 2.73 -7.93
N SER A 96 3.21 4.03 -8.10
CA SER A 96 2.78 5.05 -7.13
C SER A 96 1.26 5.14 -6.99
N THR A 97 0.51 4.91 -8.08
CA THR A 97 -0.96 4.81 -8.03
C THR A 97 -1.43 3.66 -7.13
N TRP A 98 -0.67 2.56 -7.07
CA TRP A 98 -1.00 1.44 -6.19
C TRP A 98 -0.46 1.63 -4.78
N PHE A 99 0.83 1.87 -4.63
CA PHE A 99 1.51 1.85 -3.34
C PHE A 99 1.40 3.15 -2.55
N PHE A 100 1.17 4.30 -3.18
CA PHE A 100 0.94 5.57 -2.47
C PHE A 100 -0.53 5.97 -2.40
N LEU A 101 -1.39 5.36 -3.22
CA LEU A 101 -2.80 5.72 -3.32
C LEU A 101 -3.73 4.55 -3.03
N ALA A 102 -3.85 3.57 -3.93
CA ALA A 102 -4.90 2.57 -3.84
C ALA A 102 -4.79 1.65 -2.62
N LEU A 103 -3.62 1.06 -2.38
CA LEU A 103 -3.40 0.10 -1.32
C LEU A 103 -3.39 0.76 0.07
N PRO A 104 -2.71 1.91 0.31
CA PRO A 104 -2.83 2.61 1.57
C PRO A 104 -4.26 3.07 1.86
N MET A 105 -5.03 3.45 0.83
CA MET A 105 -6.41 3.91 1.02
C MET A 105 -7.34 2.76 1.38
N TRP A 106 -7.18 1.60 0.73
CA TRP A 106 -7.87 0.37 1.11
C TRP A 106 -7.55 0.00 2.57
N ALA A 107 -6.27 -0.01 2.93
CA ALA A 107 -5.82 -0.35 4.27
C ALA A 107 -6.39 0.62 5.32
N ALA A 108 -6.41 1.92 5.02
CA ALA A 108 -6.99 2.94 5.87
C ALA A 108 -8.51 2.82 6.00
N ALA A 109 -9.22 2.60 4.89
CA ALA A 109 -10.68 2.55 4.82
C ALA A 109 -11.25 1.37 5.62
N HIS A 110 -10.58 0.22 5.59
CA HIS A 110 -11.02 -0.98 6.28
C HIS A 110 -10.38 -1.20 7.67
N GLY A 111 -9.46 -0.31 8.06
CA GLY A 111 -8.78 -0.35 9.35
C GLY A 111 -7.66 -1.38 9.46
N HIS A 112 -7.13 -1.83 8.31
CA HIS A 112 -5.97 -2.73 8.24
C HIS A 112 -4.65 -2.00 8.52
N ALA A 113 -4.63 -0.68 8.35
CA ALA A 113 -3.55 0.19 8.80
C ALA A 113 -4.12 1.44 9.47
N ARG A 114 -3.51 1.88 10.57
CA ARG A 114 -3.90 3.11 11.28
C ARG A 114 -2.90 4.23 11.07
N PHE A 115 -1.65 3.91 10.75
CA PHE A 115 -0.61 4.88 10.50
C PHE A 115 0.32 4.42 9.38
N VAL A 116 0.16 5.06 8.21
CA VAL A 116 1.04 4.92 7.05
C VAL A 116 2.19 5.92 7.13
N ALA A 117 3.41 5.43 7.02
CA ALA A 117 4.59 6.24 6.70
C ALA A 117 5.07 5.87 5.30
N ALA A 118 4.92 6.79 4.35
CA ALA A 118 5.29 6.57 2.95
C ALA A 118 6.53 7.40 2.56
N PHE A 119 7.44 6.78 1.84
CA PHE A 119 8.74 7.32 1.46
C PHE A 119 8.92 7.26 -0.06
N ALA A 120 9.40 8.35 -0.65
CA ALA A 120 9.81 8.40 -2.05
C ALA A 120 11.23 8.97 -2.17
N ASN A 121 11.85 8.91 -3.35
CA ASN A 121 13.19 9.45 -3.57
C ASN A 121 13.36 10.91 -3.09
N SER A 122 12.33 11.76 -3.23
CA SER A 122 12.37 13.14 -2.74
C SER A 122 11.13 13.54 -1.94
N ALA A 123 11.27 14.56 -1.09
CA ALA A 123 10.15 15.10 -0.32
C ALA A 123 9.04 15.66 -1.22
N GLY A 124 9.41 16.37 -2.31
CA GLY A 124 8.44 16.91 -3.26
C GLY A 124 7.62 15.81 -3.95
N GLN A 125 8.26 14.70 -4.32
CA GLN A 125 7.57 13.54 -4.89
C GLN A 125 6.59 12.92 -3.89
N ALA A 126 7.05 12.66 -2.66
CA ALA A 126 6.20 12.10 -1.61
C ALA A 126 4.98 12.98 -1.30
N GLN A 127 5.19 14.30 -1.21
CA GLN A 127 4.11 15.28 -1.00
C GLN A 127 3.12 15.33 -2.18
N ALA A 128 3.60 15.22 -3.42
CA ALA A 128 2.73 15.19 -4.60
C ALA A 128 1.83 13.94 -4.60
N HIS A 129 2.37 12.78 -4.22
CA HIS A 129 1.59 11.56 -4.05
C HIS A 129 0.55 11.69 -2.93
N LEU A 130 0.93 12.22 -1.75
CA LEU A 130 -0.01 12.47 -0.67
C LEU A 130 -1.10 13.49 -1.05
N MET A 131 -0.77 14.52 -1.83
CA MET A 131 -1.77 15.45 -2.35
C MET A 131 -2.80 14.73 -3.24
N THR A 132 -2.38 13.73 -4.01
CA THR A 132 -3.28 12.92 -4.84
C THR A 132 -4.22 12.08 -3.97
N PHE A 133 -3.69 11.48 -2.90
CA PHE A 133 -4.46 10.77 -1.88
C PHE A 133 -5.52 11.68 -1.23
N LYS A 134 -5.14 12.88 -0.80
CA LYS A 134 -6.07 13.86 -0.19
C LYS A 134 -7.17 14.31 -1.15
N ARG A 135 -6.83 14.56 -2.41
CA ARG A 135 -7.82 14.93 -3.44
C ARG A 135 -8.87 13.84 -3.66
N GLU A 136 -8.52 12.55 -3.51
CA GLU A 136 -9.52 11.49 -3.49
C GLU A 136 -10.45 11.61 -2.29
N LEU A 137 -9.91 11.79 -1.09
CA LEU A 137 -10.74 11.92 0.12
C LEU A 137 -11.74 13.07 0.01
N ASP A 138 -11.32 14.19 -0.58
CA ASP A 138 -12.16 15.38 -0.75
C ASP A 138 -13.20 15.22 -1.86
N GLY A 139 -12.79 14.68 -3.01
CA GLY A 139 -13.57 14.71 -4.25
C GLY A 139 -14.35 13.42 -4.54
N ASN A 140 -14.06 12.31 -3.88
CA ASN A 140 -14.66 11.03 -4.18
C ASN A 140 -15.95 10.81 -3.38
N ARG A 141 -17.08 10.94 -4.06
CA ARG A 141 -18.41 10.79 -3.45
C ARG A 141 -18.58 9.45 -2.73
N LEU A 142 -18.17 8.34 -3.34
CA LEU A 142 -18.33 7.01 -2.75
C LEU A 142 -17.49 6.86 -1.48
N LEU A 143 -16.24 7.35 -1.47
CA LEU A 143 -15.41 7.32 -0.25
C LEU A 143 -16.01 8.17 0.87
N ARG A 144 -16.60 9.32 0.55
CA ARG A 144 -17.22 10.21 1.55
C ARG A 144 -18.49 9.65 2.14
N GLU A 145 -19.27 8.93 1.34
CA GLU A 145 -20.47 8.23 1.77
C GLU A 145 -20.11 7.01 2.64
N ASP A 146 -19.15 6.20 2.18
CA ASP A 146 -18.86 4.89 2.77
C ASP A 146 -17.86 4.95 3.94
N TYR A 147 -16.91 5.90 3.91
CA TYR A 147 -15.85 6.08 4.91
C TYR A 147 -15.74 7.53 5.41
N PRO A 148 -16.80 8.12 5.99
CA PRO A 148 -16.79 9.50 6.46
C PRO A 148 -15.70 9.78 7.50
N GLY A 149 -15.36 8.81 8.35
CA GLY A 149 -14.28 8.94 9.33
C GLY A 149 -12.89 8.98 8.73
N LEU A 150 -12.68 8.39 7.54
CA LEU A 150 -11.41 8.47 6.81
C LEU A 150 -11.29 9.78 6.03
N THR A 151 -12.39 10.25 5.44
CA THR A 151 -12.36 11.40 4.51
C THR A 151 -12.33 12.76 5.20
N ARG A 152 -12.82 12.85 6.44
CA ARG A 152 -12.83 14.10 7.20
C ARG A 152 -11.53 14.29 7.95
N PRO A 153 -10.85 15.45 7.82
CA PRO A 153 -9.67 15.71 8.62
C PRO A 153 -10.03 15.86 10.11
N MET A 154 -9.14 15.41 10.98
CA MET A 154 -9.29 15.65 12.41
C MET A 154 -9.17 17.14 12.72
N MET A 155 -10.15 17.67 13.46
CA MET A 155 -10.22 19.09 13.83
C MET A 155 -9.80 19.32 15.28
N ARG A 156 -8.98 20.35 15.52
CA ARG A 156 -8.65 20.87 16.87
C ARG A 156 -8.86 22.37 16.90
N ARG A 157 -9.74 22.85 17.80
CA ARG A 157 -10.09 24.27 17.96
C ARG A 157 -10.52 24.95 16.64
N GLY A 158 -11.31 24.24 15.82
CA GLY A 158 -11.83 24.77 14.55
C GLY A 158 -10.83 24.81 13.40
N ARG A 159 -9.62 24.24 13.56
CA ARG A 159 -8.63 24.07 12.49
C ARG A 159 -8.25 22.59 12.32
N PRO A 160 -7.90 22.12 11.12
CA PRO A 160 -7.33 20.79 10.95
C PRO A 160 -6.07 20.61 11.82
N LEU A 161 -5.99 19.52 12.58
CA LEU A 161 -4.87 19.24 13.49
C LEU A 161 -3.58 18.95 12.71
N ALA A 162 -3.70 18.25 11.58
CA ALA A 162 -2.58 17.81 10.77
C ALA A 162 -3.05 17.49 9.34
N ASP A 163 -3.26 18.56 8.58
CA ASP A 163 -3.51 18.53 7.15
C ASP A 163 -2.52 19.46 6.44
N SER A 164 -1.25 19.05 6.42
CA SER A 164 -0.11 19.76 5.82
C SER A 164 0.35 19.06 4.54
N GLN A 165 1.34 19.60 3.81
CA GLN A 165 1.78 19.01 2.55
C GLN A 165 2.30 17.56 2.68
N ASP A 166 2.76 17.19 3.87
CA ASP A 166 3.46 15.96 4.24
C ASP A 166 2.69 15.08 5.23
N MET A 167 1.53 15.53 5.71
CA MET A 167 0.77 14.80 6.73
C MET A 167 -0.74 14.97 6.56
N TYR A 168 -1.47 13.86 6.73
CA TYR A 168 -2.92 13.82 6.89
C TYR A 168 -3.26 13.06 8.15
N ILE A 169 -4.18 13.58 8.97
CA ILE A 169 -4.82 12.79 10.02
C ILE A 169 -6.33 12.92 9.92
N ALA A 170 -6.99 11.78 9.78
CA ALA A 170 -8.43 11.64 9.66
C ALA A 170 -9.13 11.73 11.02
N GLU A 171 -10.41 12.09 11.02
CA GLU A 171 -11.30 12.07 12.20
C GLU A 171 -11.36 10.67 12.84
N GLY A 172 -11.33 9.63 12.01
CA GLY A 172 -11.22 8.22 12.40
C GLY A 172 -9.85 7.80 12.93
N ARG A 173 -8.94 8.75 13.18
CA ARG A 173 -7.58 8.57 13.73
C ARG A 173 -6.60 7.81 12.82
N PHE A 174 -6.94 7.62 11.55
CA PHE A 174 -5.95 7.21 10.54
C PHE A 174 -4.95 8.34 10.30
N ALA A 175 -3.67 8.03 10.20
CA ALA A 175 -2.63 8.98 9.83
C ALA A 175 -1.86 8.52 8.58
N PHE A 176 -1.54 9.47 7.71
CA PHE A 176 -0.66 9.27 6.57
C PHE A 176 0.43 10.34 6.61
N VAL A 177 1.69 9.93 6.74
CA VAL A 177 2.86 10.80 6.64
C VAL A 177 3.65 10.46 5.38
N ALA A 178 4.02 11.47 4.59
CA ALA A 178 4.80 11.32 3.37
C ALA A 178 6.14 12.06 3.47
N ARG A 179 7.26 11.36 3.25
CA ARG A 179 8.62 11.88 3.41
C ARG A 179 9.52 11.54 2.22
N GLY A 180 10.55 12.35 2.02
CA GLY A 180 11.64 11.98 1.12
C GLY A 180 12.60 11.02 1.82
N ALA A 181 13.33 10.21 1.04
CA ALA A 181 14.30 9.26 1.57
C ALA A 181 15.39 9.96 2.39
N ASP A 182 15.87 11.14 1.99
CA ASP A 182 16.94 11.90 2.67
C ASP A 182 16.49 12.67 3.94
N THR A 183 15.35 12.32 4.52
CA THR A 183 14.88 13.05 5.71
C THR A 183 15.59 12.53 6.96
N GLY A 184 16.54 13.30 7.51
CA GLY A 184 17.23 12.95 8.75
C GLY A 184 16.32 12.97 9.99
N ASN A 185 16.63 12.16 11.01
CA ASN A 185 15.90 12.05 12.29
C ASN A 185 14.38 11.85 12.11
N LEU A 186 13.99 10.74 11.48
CA LEU A 186 12.58 10.50 11.13
C LEU A 186 11.64 10.49 12.33
N GLY A 187 12.03 9.83 13.44
CA GLY A 187 11.33 9.88 14.73
C GLY A 187 9.79 9.92 14.63
N LEU A 188 9.18 9.13 13.74
CA LEU A 188 7.76 9.28 13.42
C LEU A 188 6.89 8.66 14.51
N LYS A 189 6.21 9.52 15.26
CA LYS A 189 5.23 9.16 16.28
C LYS A 189 4.11 10.20 16.30
N ILE A 190 2.87 9.74 16.25
CA ILE A 190 1.69 10.59 16.44
C ILE A 190 1.03 10.12 17.73
N ASP A 191 1.00 10.99 18.74
CA ASP A 191 0.64 10.65 20.11
C ASP A 191 1.46 9.45 20.63
N ASP A 192 0.82 8.30 20.84
CA ASP A 192 1.45 7.04 21.25
C ASP A 192 1.52 5.99 20.13
N THR A 193 1.21 6.38 18.89
CA THR A 193 1.14 5.48 17.74
C THR A 193 2.36 5.65 16.84
N ARG A 194 3.00 4.53 16.51
CA ARG A 194 4.05 4.42 15.49
C ARG A 194 3.44 3.91 14.18
N PRO A 195 4.09 4.12 13.02
CA PRO A 195 3.61 3.57 11.76
C PRO A 195 3.40 2.06 11.87
N ASP A 196 2.23 1.57 11.43
CA ASP A 196 1.94 0.13 11.31
C ASP A 196 1.98 -0.34 9.85
N LEU A 197 2.10 0.60 8.90
CA LEU A 197 2.40 0.34 7.50
C LEU A 197 3.49 1.32 7.01
N ILE A 198 4.59 0.77 6.48
CA ILE A 198 5.68 1.53 5.87
C ILE A 198 5.68 1.22 4.37
N VAL A 199 5.61 2.26 3.55
CA VAL A 199 5.68 2.12 2.09
C VAL A 199 6.88 2.89 1.58
N CYS A 200 7.68 2.28 0.72
CA CYS A 200 8.81 2.90 0.06
C CYS A 200 8.63 2.73 -1.45
N ASP A 201 8.27 3.79 -2.18
CA ASP A 201 8.08 3.76 -3.64
C ASP A 201 9.17 4.55 -4.33
N ASP A 202 9.90 3.87 -5.23
CA ASP A 202 10.99 4.46 -6.02
C ASP A 202 11.89 5.35 -5.12
N LEU A 203 12.52 4.75 -4.09
CA LEU A 203 13.44 5.44 -3.18
C LEU A 203 14.72 5.93 -3.86
N GLU A 204 15.07 5.33 -4.99
CA GLU A 204 16.32 5.57 -5.70
C GLU A 204 16.09 6.59 -6.83
N PRO A 205 16.99 7.57 -7.04
CA PRO A 205 16.92 8.46 -8.19
C PRO A 205 17.23 7.70 -9.48
N GLY A 206 16.99 8.33 -10.63
CA GLY A 206 17.32 7.74 -11.94
C GLY A 206 18.82 7.52 -12.15
N GLU A 207 19.16 6.55 -13.02
CA GLU A 207 20.52 6.03 -13.26
C GLU A 207 21.56 7.11 -13.56
N GLY A 208 21.20 8.14 -14.34
CA GLY A 208 22.14 9.20 -14.75
C GLY A 208 22.69 10.06 -13.61
N SER A 209 22.08 10.02 -12.41
CA SER A 209 22.46 10.84 -11.26
C SER A 209 22.76 10.00 -10.01
N TYR A 210 22.94 8.69 -10.17
CA TYR A 210 23.04 7.76 -9.05
C TYR A 210 24.39 7.03 -9.04
N SER A 211 25.18 7.30 -8.01
CA SER A 211 26.48 6.69 -7.76
C SER A 211 26.38 5.56 -6.74
N ALA A 212 27.36 4.65 -6.73
CA ALA A 212 27.45 3.58 -5.72
C ALA A 212 27.48 4.14 -4.29
N TYR A 213 28.15 5.28 -4.08
CA TYR A 213 28.16 5.96 -2.77
C TYR A 213 26.76 6.43 -2.36
N GLN A 214 25.99 7.03 -3.27
CA GLN A 214 24.62 7.43 -2.97
C GLN A 214 23.72 6.22 -2.72
N ALA A 215 23.94 5.10 -3.42
CA ALA A 215 23.20 3.87 -3.18
C ALA A 215 23.47 3.29 -1.78
N GLU A 216 24.73 3.32 -1.34
CA GLU A 216 25.10 2.93 0.02
C GLU A 216 24.44 3.84 1.06
N GLN A 217 24.51 5.17 0.90
CA GLN A 217 23.85 6.11 1.81
C GLN A 217 22.33 5.88 1.88
N ARG A 218 21.69 5.66 0.72
CA ARG A 218 20.25 5.38 0.64
C ARG A 218 19.89 4.07 1.37
N LEU A 219 20.73 3.04 1.22
CA LEU A 219 20.56 1.78 1.94
C LEU A 219 20.72 1.97 3.45
N THR A 220 21.73 2.72 3.90
CA THR A 220 21.90 3.06 5.32
C THR A 220 20.65 3.75 5.86
N THR A 221 20.11 4.76 5.17
CA THR A 221 18.88 5.42 5.62
C THR A 221 17.68 4.47 5.67
N LEU A 222 17.56 3.55 4.69
CA LEU A 222 16.51 2.54 4.72
C LEU A 222 16.63 1.65 5.97
N LEU A 223 17.83 1.11 6.22
CA LEU A 223 18.07 0.13 7.29
C LEU A 223 18.08 0.74 8.69
N ASP A 224 18.63 1.94 8.85
CA ASP A 224 18.91 2.54 10.16
C ASP A 224 17.84 3.55 10.58
N ASP A 225 17.16 4.20 9.63
CA ASP A 225 16.18 5.25 9.92
C ASP A 225 14.73 4.84 9.60
N ILE A 226 14.48 4.22 8.43
CA ILE A 226 13.12 3.94 7.95
C ILE A 226 12.56 2.64 8.56
N LEU A 227 13.23 1.50 8.34
CA LEU A 227 12.74 0.20 8.85
C LEU A 227 12.64 0.15 10.39
N PRO A 228 13.53 0.79 11.16
CA PRO A 228 13.45 0.81 12.62
C PRO A 228 12.30 1.67 13.18
N LEU A 229 11.57 2.43 12.36
CA LEU A 229 10.41 3.20 12.81
C LEU A 229 9.40 2.34 13.57
N ASN A 230 9.20 1.11 13.09
CA ASN A 230 8.47 0.07 13.80
C ASN A 230 8.82 -1.33 13.24
N PHE A 231 9.44 -2.17 14.07
CA PHE A 231 9.79 -3.54 13.69
C PHE A 231 8.58 -4.46 13.45
N ARG A 232 7.39 -4.06 13.91
CA ARG A 232 6.13 -4.79 13.72
C ARG A 232 5.26 -4.20 12.61
N ALA A 233 5.73 -3.20 11.88
CA ALA A 233 4.98 -2.67 10.75
C ALA A 233 5.00 -3.65 9.59
N ASN A 234 3.92 -3.66 8.82
CA ASN A 234 3.98 -4.15 7.45
C ASN A 234 4.87 -3.20 6.63
N VAL A 235 5.71 -3.74 5.75
CA VAL A 235 6.64 -2.98 4.92
C VAL A 235 6.47 -3.41 3.48
N ALA A 236 6.30 -2.44 2.58
CA ALA A 236 6.36 -2.67 1.14
C ALA A 236 7.40 -1.72 0.52
N ILE A 237 8.49 -2.29 0.01
CA ILE A 237 9.51 -1.57 -0.73
C ILE A 237 9.32 -1.91 -2.21
N VAL A 238 8.93 -0.94 -3.01
CA VAL A 238 8.64 -1.10 -4.42
C VAL A 238 9.53 -0.17 -5.23
N GLY A 239 10.09 -0.70 -6.32
CA GLY A 239 10.89 0.12 -7.22
C GLY A 239 11.38 -0.61 -8.44
N THR A 240 12.04 0.13 -9.31
CA THR A 240 12.72 -0.42 -10.49
C THR A 240 14.20 -0.63 -10.20
N THR A 241 14.81 -1.68 -10.76
CA THR A 241 16.27 -1.84 -10.74
C THR A 241 16.92 -0.71 -11.54
N VAL A 242 17.66 0.17 -10.86
CA VAL A 242 18.27 1.36 -11.48
C VAL A 242 19.70 1.10 -11.94
N MET A 243 20.49 0.42 -11.12
CA MET A 243 21.89 0.08 -11.41
C MET A 243 22.31 -1.16 -10.62
N SER A 244 23.45 -1.76 -10.97
CA SER A 244 24.05 -2.80 -10.12
C SER A 244 24.43 -2.21 -8.76
N GLY A 245 24.05 -2.89 -7.68
CA GLY A 245 24.28 -2.43 -6.31
C GLY A 245 23.26 -1.41 -5.80
N SER A 246 22.25 -1.06 -6.59
CA SER A 246 21.08 -0.33 -6.09
C SER A 246 20.32 -1.18 -5.06
N ILE A 247 19.50 -0.57 -4.21
CA ILE A 247 18.70 -1.25 -3.18
C ILE A 247 17.86 -2.37 -3.80
N ILE A 248 17.15 -2.06 -4.90
CA ILE A 248 16.31 -3.07 -5.58
C ILE A 248 17.15 -4.20 -6.19
N ASP A 249 18.34 -3.91 -6.73
CA ASP A 249 19.26 -4.95 -7.22
C ASP A 249 19.80 -5.84 -6.09
N GLN A 250 20.08 -5.25 -4.91
CA GLN A 250 20.53 -6.00 -3.74
C GLN A 250 19.45 -6.95 -3.23
N PHE A 251 18.18 -6.52 -3.18
CA PHE A 251 17.07 -7.40 -2.84
C PHE A 251 16.88 -8.54 -3.85
N ARG A 252 17.03 -8.25 -5.15
CA ARG A 252 17.01 -9.28 -6.20
C ARG A 252 18.09 -10.34 -5.97
N LYS A 253 19.34 -9.90 -5.76
CA LYS A 253 20.47 -10.80 -5.50
C LYS A 253 20.24 -11.68 -4.27
N TYR A 254 19.75 -11.07 -3.19
CA TYR A 254 19.42 -11.80 -1.98
C TYR A 254 18.33 -12.85 -2.24
N HIS A 255 17.26 -12.50 -2.97
CA HIS A 255 16.21 -13.44 -3.35
C HIS A 255 16.77 -14.62 -4.15
N ASP A 256 17.56 -14.35 -5.19
CA ASP A 256 18.17 -15.38 -6.04
C ASP A 256 19.08 -16.33 -5.23
N GLU A 257 19.82 -15.80 -4.24
CA GLU A 257 20.66 -16.59 -3.33
C GLU A 257 19.83 -17.50 -2.41
N GLN A 258 18.71 -16.99 -1.87
CA GLN A 258 17.80 -17.76 -1.03
C GLN A 258 17.10 -18.86 -1.81
N GLU A 259 16.64 -18.58 -3.03
CA GLU A 259 16.01 -19.56 -3.91
C GLU A 259 17.01 -20.68 -4.25
N ALA A 260 18.24 -20.32 -4.62
CA ALA A 260 19.29 -21.29 -4.88
C ALA A 260 19.64 -22.13 -3.63
N ALA A 261 19.58 -21.55 -2.43
CA ALA A 261 19.78 -22.28 -1.18
C ALA A 261 18.63 -23.26 -0.89
N ALA A 262 17.38 -22.85 -1.12
CA ALA A 262 16.20 -23.69 -0.95
C ALA A 262 16.21 -24.90 -1.89
N VAL A 263 16.56 -24.70 -3.17
CA VAL A 263 16.71 -25.79 -4.15
C VAL A 263 17.81 -26.77 -3.73
N ARG A 264 18.98 -26.27 -3.28
CA ARG A 264 20.07 -27.12 -2.76
C ARG A 264 19.64 -27.97 -1.55
N ASN A 265 18.80 -27.42 -0.67
CA ASN A 265 18.30 -28.14 0.51
C ASN A 265 17.27 -29.22 0.14
N LEU A 266 16.49 -29.01 -0.92
CA LEU A 266 15.57 -30.01 -1.47
C LEU A 266 16.33 -31.17 -2.14
N ASP A 267 17.41 -30.87 -2.88
CA ASP A 267 18.23 -31.89 -3.55
C ASP A 267 19.09 -32.73 -2.58
N CYS A 268 19.39 -32.20 -1.38
CA CYS A 268 20.17 -32.90 -0.35
C CYS A 268 19.36 -33.82 0.58
N GLY A 269 18.06 -34.02 0.36
CA GLY A 269 17.27 -35.06 1.04
C GLY A 269 17.07 -34.87 2.55
N SER A 270 17.12 -33.63 3.08
CA SER A 270 16.76 -33.36 4.46
C SER A 270 15.30 -32.93 4.58
N SER A 271 14.48 -33.77 5.21
CA SER A 271 13.06 -33.56 5.52
C SER A 271 12.84 -32.53 6.63
N HIS A 272 13.27 -31.27 6.42
CA HIS A 272 12.89 -30.15 7.28
C HIS A 272 12.55 -28.93 6.40
N VAL A 273 11.25 -28.73 6.19
CA VAL A 273 10.70 -27.48 5.67
C VAL A 273 10.67 -26.50 6.85
N GLU A 274 11.72 -25.68 6.97
CA GLU A 274 11.62 -24.44 7.75
C GLU A 274 11.16 -23.33 6.82
N THR A 275 9.93 -22.88 7.01
CA THR A 275 9.42 -21.64 6.43
C THR A 275 10.09 -20.49 7.17
N VAL A 276 11.02 -19.80 6.53
CA VAL A 276 11.64 -18.59 7.09
C VAL A 276 10.93 -17.36 6.52
N ALA A 277 10.14 -16.70 7.36
CA ALA A 277 9.64 -15.35 7.12
C ALA A 277 10.73 -14.31 7.42
N LEU A 278 10.78 -13.23 6.62
CA LEU A 278 11.66 -12.06 6.80
C LEU A 278 11.41 -11.33 8.13
#